data_AF-A0A7L0HTA2-F1
#
_entry.id   AF-A0A7L0HTA2-F1
#
_cell.length_a   1.000
_cell.length_b   1.000
_cell.length_c   1.000
_cell.angle_alpha   90.00
_cell.angle_beta   90.00
_cell.angle_gamma   90.00
#
_symmetry.space_group_name_H-M   'P 1'
#
loop_
_entity.id
_entity.type
_entity.pdbx_description
1 polymer ?
#
loop_
_entity_poly.entity_id
_entity_poly.type
_entity_poly.pdbx_seq_one_letter_code
_entity_poly.pdbx_strand_id
1 'polypeptide(L)'
;PVPVPVGVLRLPRGPDGCSRGFSPTSPRFQALLGGQEQDVDVVAAQEARAALRQRYLRGLAAARGRPTHFSLLAGVQVDAVFGAADVEAVAFQVDALRTPLGVEAAALLRCTDVLAFSF
;
A
#
# COMPACT_ATOMS: atom_id res chain seq x y z
N PRO A 1 24.33 44.32 -18.29
CA PRO A 1 23.24 43.42 -17.83
C PRO A 1 23.57 42.82 -16.46
N VAL A 2 22.84 43.22 -15.41
CA VAL A 2 23.03 42.74 -14.03
C VAL A 2 22.32 41.39 -13.90
N PRO A 3 22.97 40.31 -13.43
CA PRO A 3 22.32 39.01 -13.32
C PRO A 3 21.27 39.04 -12.21
N VAL A 4 20.01 38.84 -12.59
CA VAL A 4 18.88 38.76 -11.66
C VAL A 4 18.95 37.41 -10.94
N PRO A 5 19.05 37.36 -9.60
CA PRO A 5 19.12 36.09 -8.89
C PRO A 5 17.78 35.37 -8.97
N VAL A 6 17.81 34.14 -9.50
CA VAL A 6 16.63 33.26 -9.56
C VAL A 6 16.46 32.59 -8.20
N GLY A 7 15.28 32.75 -7.59
CA GLY A 7 14.94 32.07 -6.34
C GLY A 7 14.86 30.56 -6.55
N VAL A 8 15.84 29.82 -6.03
CA VAL A 8 15.83 28.35 -6.11
C VAL A 8 15.05 27.79 -4.92
N LEU A 9 13.80 27.37 -5.15
CA LEU A 9 13.04 26.58 -4.17
C LEU A 9 13.56 25.14 -4.20
N ARG A 10 14.40 24.77 -3.23
CA ARG A 10 14.84 23.37 -3.09
C ARG A 10 13.71 22.55 -2.49
N LEU A 11 13.13 21.66 -3.31
CA LEU A 11 12.20 20.65 -2.82
C LEU A 11 12.89 19.77 -1.76
N PRO A 12 12.17 19.37 -0.69
CA PRO A 12 12.74 18.49 0.32
C PRO A 12 13.19 17.19 -0.34
N ARG A 13 14.46 16.83 -0.11
CA ARG A 13 15.00 15.54 -0.55
C ARG A 13 14.26 14.42 0.16
N GLY A 14 14.07 13.31 -0.56
CA GLY A 14 13.39 12.11 -0.08
C GLY A 14 14.06 11.48 1.16
N PRO A 15 13.48 10.37 1.66
CA PRO A 15 13.82 9.76 2.94
C PRO A 15 15.13 8.96 2.88
N ASP A 16 16.23 9.58 2.46
CA ASP A 16 17.56 8.95 2.37
C ASP A 16 18.28 8.94 3.74
N GLY A 17 17.56 9.12 4.85
CA GLY A 17 18.09 9.19 6.22
C GLY A 17 18.89 10.46 6.57
N CYS A 18 19.45 11.15 5.57
CA CYS A 18 20.26 12.37 5.74
C CYS A 18 19.51 13.68 5.41
N SER A 19 18.24 13.61 5.04
CA SER A 19 17.44 14.80 4.69
C SER A 19 16.96 15.54 5.94
N ARG A 20 17.01 16.87 5.90
CA ARG A 20 16.52 17.76 6.97
C ARG A 20 15.01 17.58 7.13
N GLY A 21 14.59 16.85 8.17
CA GLY A 21 13.18 16.79 8.60
C GLY A 21 12.57 15.39 8.69
N PHE A 22 13.29 14.34 8.25
CA PHE A 22 12.82 12.95 8.38
C PHE A 22 13.63 12.12 9.39
N SER A 23 14.69 12.70 9.96
CA SER A 23 15.40 12.04 11.07
C SER A 23 14.51 12.04 12.32
N PRO A 24 14.32 10.88 12.99
CA PRO A 24 13.54 10.77 14.20
C PRO A 24 14.16 11.53 15.38
N THR A 25 15.45 11.87 15.30
CA THR A 25 16.15 12.69 16.29
C THR A 25 16.19 14.17 15.94
N SER A 26 15.60 14.59 14.80
CA SER A 26 15.63 15.99 14.40
C SER A 26 14.67 16.86 15.26
N PRO A 27 15.05 18.10 15.60
CA PRO A 27 14.19 19.00 16.39
C PRO A 27 12.82 19.25 15.74
N ARG A 28 12.75 19.22 14.40
CA ARG A 28 11.49 19.36 13.66
C ARG A 28 10.59 18.13 13.84
N PHE A 29 11.15 16.92 13.83
CA PHE A 29 10.39 15.70 14.07
C PHE A 29 9.91 15.63 15.53
N GLN A 30 10.75 16.02 16.48
CA GLN A 30 10.38 16.15 17.90
C GLN A 30 9.28 17.20 18.13
N ALA A 31 9.33 18.33 17.42
CA ALA A 31 8.29 19.36 17.48
C ALA A 31 6.98 18.93 16.80
N LEU A 32 7.03 18.16 15.70
CA LEU A 32 5.85 17.60 15.04
C LEU A 32 5.12 16.58 15.93
N LEU A 33 5.89 15.81 16.70
CA LEU A 33 5.37 14.91 17.74
C LEU A 33 4.78 15.67 18.95
N GLY A 34 4.85 16.99 18.96
CA GLY A 34 4.05 17.84 19.83
C GLY A 34 4.20 17.51 21.32
N GLY A 35 5.44 17.35 21.82
CA GLY A 35 5.68 17.15 23.25
C GLY A 35 4.97 15.94 23.86
N GLN A 36 4.46 15.02 23.05
CA GLN A 36 4.05 13.72 23.55
C GLN A 36 5.34 13.04 23.99
N GLU A 37 5.48 12.81 25.29
CA GLU A 37 6.28 11.70 25.79
C GLU A 37 5.98 10.55 24.84
N GLN A 38 7.01 10.05 24.13
CA GLN A 38 6.84 8.92 23.24
C GLN A 38 6.43 7.77 24.13
N ASP A 39 5.11 7.63 24.31
CA ASP A 39 4.53 6.56 25.06
C ASP A 39 5.05 5.31 24.36
N VAL A 40 5.84 4.51 25.08
CA VAL A 40 6.58 3.38 24.52
C VAL A 40 5.62 2.47 23.76
N ASP A 41 4.37 2.43 24.21
CA ASP A 41 3.25 1.74 23.61
C ASP A 41 2.88 2.26 22.21
N VAL A 42 2.97 3.57 21.93
CA VAL A 42 2.68 4.15 20.60
C VAL A 42 3.76 3.79 19.59
N VAL A 43 5.03 3.84 20.01
CA VAL A 43 6.17 3.46 19.16
C VAL A 43 6.10 1.96 18.84
N ALA A 44 5.93 1.12 19.86
CA ALA A 44 5.77 -0.31 19.69
C ALA A 44 4.56 -0.67 18.80
N ALA A 45 3.42 0.02 18.96
CA ALA A 45 2.25 -0.17 18.13
C ALA A 45 2.50 0.23 16.66
N GLN A 46 3.30 1.27 16.41
CA GLN A 46 3.66 1.67 15.05
C GLN A 46 4.61 0.67 14.39
N GLU A 47 5.58 0.15 15.13
CA GLU A 47 6.47 -0.92 14.65
C GLU A 47 5.69 -2.19 14.33
N ALA A 48 4.76 -2.60 15.20
CA ALA A 48 3.88 -3.74 14.97
C ALA A 48 3.01 -3.55 13.72
N ARG A 49 2.41 -2.36 13.54
CA ARG A 49 1.65 -2.00 12.32
C ARG A 49 2.51 -2.08 11.08
N ALA A 50 3.72 -1.54 11.11
CA ALA A 50 4.65 -1.58 9.99
C ALA A 50 5.05 -3.04 9.63
N ALA A 51 5.34 -3.87 10.63
CA ALA A 51 5.68 -5.27 10.43
C ALA A 51 4.53 -6.08 9.82
N LEU A 52 3.29 -5.90 10.31
CA LEU A 52 2.10 -6.53 9.75
C LEU A 52 1.84 -6.05 8.31
N ARG A 53 1.93 -4.75 8.07
CA ARG A 53 1.75 -4.16 6.74
C ARG A 53 2.78 -4.68 5.74
N GLN A 54 4.05 -4.81 6.15
CA GLN A 54 5.10 -5.37 5.31
C GLN A 54 4.78 -6.82 4.91
N ARG A 55 4.35 -7.66 5.87
CA ARG A 55 3.98 -9.05 5.59
C ARG A 55 2.77 -9.13 4.66
N TYR A 56 1.77 -8.29 4.89
CA TYR A 56 0.60 -8.17 4.05
C TYR A 56 0.94 -7.81 2.60
N LEU A 57 1.74 -6.77 2.39
CA LEU A 57 2.16 -6.32 1.05
C LEU A 57 3.01 -7.37 0.34
N ARG A 58 3.89 -8.08 1.08
CA ARG A 58 4.63 -9.24 0.52
C ARG A 58 3.69 -10.38 0.12
N GLY A 59 2.61 -10.61 0.87
CA GLY A 59 1.57 -11.57 0.53
C GLY A 59 0.86 -11.22 -0.78
N LEU A 60 0.43 -9.96 -0.95
CA LEU A 60 -0.17 -9.48 -2.20
C LEU A 60 0.80 -9.60 -3.38
N ALA A 61 2.07 -9.24 -3.19
CA ALA A 61 3.08 -9.38 -4.23
C ALA A 61 3.33 -10.85 -4.61
N ALA A 62 3.23 -11.78 -3.65
CA ALA A 62 3.40 -13.20 -3.89
C ALA A 62 2.24 -13.82 -4.69
N ALA A 63 1.03 -13.24 -4.59
CA ALA A 63 -0.14 -13.68 -5.35
C ALA A 63 -0.04 -13.36 -6.85
N ARG A 64 0.77 -12.37 -7.23
CA ARG A 64 0.90 -11.91 -8.62
C ARG A 64 1.27 -13.06 -9.58
N GLY A 65 0.48 -13.19 -10.64
CA GLY A 65 0.62 -14.19 -11.69
C GLY A 65 0.14 -15.59 -11.30
N ARG A 66 -0.43 -15.79 -10.12
CA ARG A 66 -0.92 -17.09 -9.66
C ARG A 66 -2.40 -17.29 -9.99
N PRO A 67 -2.84 -18.53 -10.24
CA PRO A 67 -4.26 -18.86 -10.24
C PRO A 67 -4.80 -18.66 -8.82
N THR A 68 -5.89 -17.94 -8.71
CA THR A 68 -6.48 -17.49 -7.45
C THR A 68 -7.98 -17.70 -7.45
N HIS A 69 -8.49 -18.22 -6.34
CA HIS A 69 -9.92 -18.42 -6.12
C HIS A 69 -10.45 -17.26 -5.31
N PHE A 70 -11.50 -16.60 -5.80
CA PHE A 70 -12.18 -15.53 -5.09
C PHE A 70 -13.58 -15.98 -4.67
N SER A 71 -13.90 -15.75 -3.39
CA SER A 71 -15.25 -15.90 -2.85
C SER A 71 -15.91 -14.53 -2.83
N LEU A 72 -16.98 -14.35 -3.60
CA LEU A 72 -17.72 -13.08 -3.70
C LEU A 72 -18.93 -13.04 -2.76
N LEU A 73 -19.37 -11.84 -2.38
CA LEU A 73 -20.48 -11.60 -1.46
C LEU A 73 -21.80 -12.25 -1.91
N ALA A 74 -22.02 -12.37 -3.23
CA ALA A 74 -23.20 -13.01 -3.81
C ALA A 74 -23.21 -14.55 -3.70
N GLY A 75 -22.27 -15.15 -2.95
CA GLY A 75 -22.11 -16.60 -2.86
C GLY A 75 -21.49 -17.24 -4.10
N VAL A 76 -20.96 -16.41 -5.01
CA VAL A 76 -20.33 -16.87 -6.25
C VAL A 76 -18.84 -17.06 -6.01
N GLN A 77 -18.32 -18.20 -6.45
CA GLN A 77 -16.89 -18.47 -6.51
C GLN A 77 -16.41 -18.26 -7.93
N VAL A 78 -15.33 -17.50 -8.08
CA VAL A 78 -14.72 -17.21 -9.39
C VAL A 78 -13.23 -17.50 -9.35
N ASP A 79 -12.73 -18.05 -10.44
CA ASP A 79 -11.31 -18.33 -10.61
C ASP A 79 -10.70 -17.26 -11.53
N ALA A 80 -9.55 -16.72 -11.17
CA ALA A 80 -8.83 -15.78 -12.02
C ALA A 80 -7.33 -15.86 -11.78
N VAL A 81 -6.54 -15.26 -12.66
CA VAL A 81 -5.11 -15.02 -12.42
C VAL A 81 -4.98 -13.67 -11.71
N PHE A 82 -4.37 -13.65 -10.53
CA PHE A 82 -4.19 -12.40 -9.79
C PHE A 82 -3.13 -11.55 -10.49
N GLY A 83 -3.48 -10.35 -10.94
CA GLY A 83 -2.56 -9.46 -11.64
C GLY A 83 -1.95 -8.42 -10.71
N ALA A 84 -2.79 -7.59 -10.09
CA ALA A 84 -2.37 -6.55 -9.16
C ALA A 84 -3.44 -6.23 -8.12
N ALA A 85 -3.03 -5.61 -7.02
CA ALA A 85 -3.93 -4.97 -6.06
C ALA A 85 -3.50 -3.53 -5.85
N ASP A 86 -4.47 -2.67 -5.54
CA ASP A 86 -4.16 -1.36 -4.97
C ASP A 86 -3.39 -1.53 -3.64
N VAL A 87 -2.61 -0.52 -3.25
CA VAL A 87 -1.83 -0.52 -2.01
C VAL A 87 -2.75 -0.75 -0.82
N GLU A 88 -3.90 -0.09 -0.79
CA GLU A 88 -4.94 -0.27 0.23
C GLU A 88 -5.89 -1.45 -0.06
N ALA A 89 -5.60 -2.22 -1.12
CA ALA A 89 -6.38 -3.37 -1.59
C ALA A 89 -7.88 -3.09 -1.74
N VAL A 90 -8.23 -1.87 -2.17
CA VAL A 90 -9.62 -1.48 -2.44
C VAL A 90 -10.16 -2.20 -3.69
N ALA A 91 -9.26 -2.63 -4.58
CA ALA A 91 -9.59 -3.42 -5.76
C ALA A 91 -8.45 -4.35 -6.16
N PHE A 92 -8.81 -5.45 -6.83
CA PHE A 92 -7.92 -6.44 -7.40
C PHE A 92 -8.11 -6.44 -8.92
N GLN A 93 -7.03 -6.18 -9.64
CA GLN A 93 -6.97 -6.43 -11.07
C GLN A 93 -6.63 -7.90 -11.28
N VAL A 94 -7.45 -8.57 -12.09
CA VAL A 94 -7.33 -9.99 -12.39
C VAL A 94 -7.43 -10.23 -13.89
N ASP A 95 -6.77 -11.28 -14.35
CA ASP A 95 -6.81 -11.72 -15.74
C ASP A 95 -7.55 -13.07 -15.83
N ALA A 96 -8.13 -13.35 -17.00
CA ALA A 96 -8.85 -14.60 -17.29
C ALA A 96 -9.90 -14.98 -16.21
N LEU A 97 -10.70 -14.00 -15.77
CA LEU A 97 -11.74 -14.19 -14.76
C LEU A 97 -12.83 -15.11 -15.29
N ARG A 98 -12.96 -16.29 -14.66
CA ARG A 98 -13.98 -17.29 -14.98
C ARG A 98 -15.25 -16.99 -14.21
N THR A 99 -16.30 -16.68 -14.94
CA THR A 99 -17.66 -16.50 -14.43
C THR A 99 -18.56 -17.59 -15.00
N PRO A 100 -19.76 -17.81 -14.42
CA PRO A 100 -20.73 -18.75 -14.99
C PRO A 100 -21.16 -18.40 -16.44
N LEU A 101 -21.01 -17.14 -16.85
CA LEU A 101 -21.38 -16.67 -18.19
C LEU A 101 -20.25 -16.83 -19.22
N GLY A 102 -19.01 -17.04 -18.78
CA GLY A 102 -17.84 -17.11 -19.64
C GLY A 102 -16.57 -16.59 -18.97
N VAL A 103 -15.53 -16.41 -19.79
CA VAL A 103 -14.21 -15.93 -19.34
C VAL A 103 -14.01 -14.49 -19.78
N GLU A 104 -13.80 -13.61 -18.80
CA GLU A 104 -13.44 -12.22 -19.05
C GLU A 104 -11.91 -12.10 -19.11
N ALA A 105 -11.38 -11.50 -20.18
CA ALA A 105 -9.93 -11.44 -20.39
C ALA A 105 -9.22 -10.66 -19.28
N ALA A 106 -9.80 -9.56 -18.81
CA ALA A 106 -9.33 -8.76 -17.70
C ALA A 106 -10.52 -8.17 -16.94
N ALA A 107 -10.43 -8.10 -15.62
CA ALA A 107 -11.48 -7.55 -14.77
C ALA A 107 -10.90 -6.86 -13.53
N LEU A 108 -11.73 -6.02 -12.90
CA LEU A 108 -11.41 -5.35 -11.64
C LEU A 108 -12.44 -5.79 -10.58
N LEU A 109 -12.01 -6.61 -9.62
CA LEU A 109 -12.83 -7.02 -8.48
C LEU A 109 -12.71 -5.98 -7.37
N ARG A 110 -13.81 -5.37 -6.96
CA ARG A 110 -13.83 -4.41 -5.83
C ARG A 110 -13.75 -5.16 -4.52
N CYS A 111 -13.05 -4.61 -3.53
CA CYS A 111 -12.95 -5.19 -2.20
C CYS A 111 -14.33 -5.36 -1.53
N THR A 112 -15.30 -4.50 -1.85
CA THR A 112 -16.69 -4.63 -1.35
C THR A 112 -17.39 -5.90 -1.80
N ASP A 113 -16.96 -6.45 -2.94
CA ASP A 113 -17.57 -7.63 -3.55
C ASP A 113 -16.83 -8.91 -3.16
N VAL A 114 -15.59 -8.82 -2.64
CA VAL A 114 -14.72 -9.96 -2.30
C VAL A 114 -14.76 -10.23 -0.79
N LEU A 115 -15.14 -11.45 -0.42
CA LEU A 115 -15.10 -11.93 0.97
C LEU A 115 -13.72 -12.48 1.35
N ALA A 116 -13.11 -13.24 0.43
CA ALA A 116 -11.83 -13.88 0.63
C ALA A 116 -11.22 -14.29 -0.71
N PHE A 117 -9.91 -14.52 -0.71
CA PHE A 117 -9.22 -15.16 -1.84
C PHE A 117 -8.11 -16.11 -1.36
N SER A 118 -7.77 -17.09 -2.18
CA SER A 118 -6.68 -18.06 -1.94
C SER A 118 -5.87 -18.32 -3.21
N PHE A 119 -4.57 -18.62 -3.05
CA PHE A 119 -3.57 -18.77 -4.12
C PHE A 119 -2.40 -19.67 -3.74
#